data_AF-A0A6G5AFV2-F1
#
_entry.id   AF-A0A6G5AFV2-F1
#
_cell.length_a   1.000
_cell.length_b   1.000
_cell.length_c   1.000
_cell.angle_alpha   90.00
_cell.angle_beta   90.00
_cell.angle_gamma   90.00
#
_symmetry.space_group_name_H-M   'P 1'
#
loop_
_entity.id
_entity.type
_entity.pdbx_description
1 polymer ?
#
loop_
_entity_poly.entity_id
_entity_poly.type
_entity_poly.pdbx_seq_one_letter_code
_entity_poly.pdbx_strand_id
1 'polypeptide(L)'
;MVTTHESKAHFSDFEFCITESLSCDSSNVIYTLHCNICGQEYIGQTDTPFRLRFNNHRYHATSLPKLPLSRHLRLPNHSFENISVTLLQSGFSNRREREQREAYFIFKFRTLVAGIKEDPGKLSCLREVSQEEIGDKD
;
A
#
# COMPACT_ATOMS: atom_id res chain seq x y z
N MET A 1 22.04 -7.29 2.68
CA MET A 1 20.72 -6.88 2.15
C MET A 1 19.98 -8.17 1.82
N VAL A 2 18.82 -8.41 2.45
CA VAL A 2 18.04 -9.63 2.18
C VAL A 2 17.19 -9.37 0.95
N THR A 3 17.46 -10.09 -0.13
CA THR A 3 16.64 -10.02 -1.35
C THR A 3 15.48 -10.98 -1.19
N THR A 4 14.25 -10.46 -1.18
CA THR A 4 13.04 -11.27 -1.16
C THR A 4 12.62 -11.52 -2.60
N HIS A 5 12.49 -12.78 -3.00
CA HIS A 5 12.16 -13.18 -4.37
C HIS A 5 10.67 -13.51 -4.56
N GLU A 6 9.91 -13.57 -3.46
CA GLU A 6 8.48 -13.87 -3.49
C GLU A 6 7.73 -13.15 -2.37
N SER A 7 6.46 -12.84 -2.60
CA SER A 7 5.55 -12.32 -1.60
C SER A 7 4.27 -13.14 -1.62
N LYS A 8 3.92 -13.71 -0.46
CA LYS A 8 2.69 -14.48 -0.27
C LYS A 8 1.69 -13.65 0.52
N ALA A 9 0.47 -13.54 0.01
CA ALA A 9 -0.61 -12.89 0.71
C ALA A 9 -1.03 -13.71 1.94
N HIS A 10 -1.32 -13.03 3.05
CA HIS A 10 -1.71 -13.72 4.28
C HIS A 10 -3.18 -14.19 4.25
N PHE A 11 -4.07 -13.44 3.57
CA PHE A 11 -5.52 -13.71 3.58
C PHE A 11 -6.06 -14.26 2.25
N SER A 12 -5.20 -14.77 1.39
CA SER A 12 -5.58 -15.40 0.12
C SER A 12 -4.50 -16.34 -0.38
N ASP A 13 -4.83 -17.23 -1.31
CA ASP A 13 -3.85 -18.12 -1.96
C ASP A 13 -3.00 -17.40 -3.02
N PHE A 14 -2.96 -16.06 -2.99
CA PHE A 14 -2.19 -15.27 -3.94
C PHE A 14 -0.71 -15.23 -3.57
N GLU A 15 0.14 -15.52 -4.55
CA GLU A 15 1.58 -15.41 -4.47
C GLU A 15 2.10 -14.57 -5.64
N PHE A 16 3.16 -13.82 -5.39
CA PHE A 16 3.77 -12.93 -6.37
C PHE A 16 5.30 -13.11 -6.39
N CYS A 17 5.83 -13.51 -7.55
CA CYS A 17 7.28 -13.60 -7.77
C CYS A 17 7.85 -12.21 -8.08
N ILE A 18 8.85 -11.79 -7.30
CA ILE A 18 9.57 -10.53 -7.46
C ILE A 18 10.74 -10.78 -8.39
N THR A 19 10.64 -10.28 -9.61
CA THR A 19 11.66 -10.47 -10.65
C THR A 19 12.71 -9.36 -10.68
N GLU A 20 12.46 -8.25 -9.99
CA GLU A 20 13.31 -7.06 -9.98
C GLU A 20 14.25 -7.06 -8.77
N SER A 21 15.44 -6.47 -8.94
CA SER A 21 16.32 -6.18 -7.80
C SER A 21 15.87 -4.89 -7.13
N LEU A 22 15.14 -5.01 -6.02
CA LEU A 22 14.55 -3.88 -5.32
C LEU A 22 15.25 -3.58 -4.00
N SER A 23 15.41 -2.30 -3.69
CA SER A 23 16.02 -1.79 -2.48
C SER A 23 15.21 -0.63 -1.88
N CYS A 24 15.58 -0.20 -0.67
CA CYS A 24 14.97 0.99 -0.10
C CYS A 24 15.28 2.28 -0.87
N ASP A 25 16.25 2.25 -1.79
CA ASP A 25 16.54 3.35 -2.72
C ASP A 25 15.72 3.29 -4.01
N SER A 26 15.06 2.16 -4.30
CA SER A 26 14.14 2.03 -5.44
C SER A 26 13.00 3.04 -5.30
N SER A 27 12.76 3.77 -6.40
CA SER A 27 11.68 4.74 -6.55
C SER A 27 10.57 4.16 -7.42
N ASN A 28 9.39 4.79 -7.43
CA ASN A 28 8.28 4.35 -8.27
C ASN A 28 7.88 2.88 -7.97
N VAL A 29 7.64 2.56 -6.70
CA VAL A 29 7.50 1.18 -6.17
C VAL A 29 6.11 0.93 -5.60
N ILE A 30 5.60 -0.30 -5.76
CA ILE A 30 4.52 -0.90 -4.96
C ILE A 30 5.13 -1.80 -3.88
N TYR A 31 4.60 -1.73 -2.66
CA TYR A 31 5.14 -2.46 -1.51
C TYR A 31 4.04 -2.98 -0.59
N THR A 32 4.40 -3.96 0.24
CA THR A 32 3.59 -4.46 1.35
C THR A 32 4.21 -4.06 2.69
N LEU A 33 3.36 -3.76 3.66
CA LEU A 33 3.70 -3.75 5.08
C LEU A 33 2.89 -4.85 5.74
N HIS A 34 3.55 -5.88 6.26
CA HIS A 34 2.92 -7.02 6.91
C HIS A 34 3.08 -6.91 8.43
N CYS A 35 1.97 -6.96 9.16
CA CYS A 35 2.00 -6.98 10.62
C CYS A 35 2.26 -8.39 11.15
N ASN A 36 3.42 -8.58 11.78
CA ASN A 36 3.84 -9.86 12.36
C ASN A 36 3.01 -10.28 13.61
N ILE A 37 2.12 -9.41 14.12
CA ILE A 37 1.28 -9.70 15.30
C ILE A 37 -0.07 -10.32 14.90
N CYS A 38 -0.75 -9.73 13.92
CA CYS A 38 -2.11 -10.13 13.52
C CYS A 38 -2.23 -10.57 12.06
N GLY A 39 -1.12 -10.56 11.31
CA GLY A 39 -1.06 -10.95 9.90
C GLY A 39 -1.63 -9.91 8.93
N GLN A 40 -2.24 -8.82 9.40
CA GLN A 40 -2.84 -7.79 8.55
C GLN A 40 -1.79 -7.13 7.64
N GLU A 41 -2.17 -6.92 6.38
CA GLU A 41 -1.29 -6.36 5.35
C GLU A 41 -1.79 -4.98 4.87
N TYR A 42 -0.84 -4.11 4.56
CA TYR A 42 -1.07 -2.82 3.91
C TYR A 42 -0.35 -2.83 2.56
N ILE A 43 -1.09 -2.61 1.47
CA ILE A 43 -0.51 -2.34 0.14
C ILE A 43 -0.42 -0.83 -0.03
N GLY A 44 0.75 -0.36 -0.45
CA GLY A 44 0.97 1.04 -0.77
C GLY A 44 1.85 1.24 -2.00
N GLN A 45 1.81 2.46 -2.53
CA GLN A 45 2.69 2.93 -3.58
C GLN A 45 3.51 4.15 -3.17
N THR A 46 4.59 4.41 -3.91
CA THR A 46 5.38 5.66 -3.84
C THR A 46 6.00 5.98 -5.19
N ASP A 47 6.09 7.26 -5.53
CA ASP A 47 6.93 7.76 -6.63
C ASP A 47 8.36 8.04 -6.18
N THR A 48 8.56 8.51 -4.95
CA THR A 48 9.87 8.74 -4.32
C THR A 48 10.57 7.44 -3.88
N PRO A 49 11.88 7.48 -3.56
CA PRO A 49 12.58 6.34 -2.96
C PRO A 49 11.84 5.76 -1.75
N PHE A 50 11.74 4.43 -1.68
CA PHE A 50 10.95 3.76 -0.65
C PHE A 50 11.36 4.16 0.78
N ARG A 51 12.65 4.36 1.06
CA ARG A 51 13.14 4.81 2.38
C ARG A 51 12.48 6.12 2.84
N LEU A 52 12.22 7.05 1.93
CA LEU A 52 11.56 8.33 2.26
C LEU A 52 10.10 8.08 2.60
N ARG A 53 9.41 7.24 1.80
CA ARG A 53 8.03 6.85 2.07
C ARG A 53 7.89 6.14 3.42
N PHE A 54 8.80 5.22 3.74
CA PHE A 54 8.79 4.50 5.01
C PHE A 54 9.05 5.44 6.20
N ASN A 55 9.97 6.39 6.07
CA ASN A 55 10.19 7.43 7.09
C ASN A 55 8.96 8.31 7.30
N ASN A 56 8.26 8.68 6.22
CA ASN A 56 6.99 9.41 6.32
C ASN A 56 5.93 8.61 7.07
N HIS A 57 5.81 7.31 6.79
CA HIS A 57 4.93 6.42 7.55
C HIS A 57 5.28 6.39 9.05
N ARG A 58 6.57 6.33 9.41
CA ARG A 58 7.02 6.41 10.82
C ARG A 58 6.62 7.73 11.48
N TYR A 59 6.82 8.85 10.79
CA TYR A 59 6.41 10.16 11.28
C TYR A 59 4.89 10.29 11.41
N HIS A 60 4.12 9.78 10.44
CA HIS A 60 2.65 9.82 10.46
C HIS A 60 2.02 8.95 11.54
N ALA A 61 2.70 7.89 11.98
CA ALA A 61 2.23 7.02 13.04
C ALA A 61 1.87 7.79 14.32
N THR A 62 2.69 8.78 14.63
CA THR A 62 2.53 9.65 15.80
C THR A 62 1.80 10.94 15.46
N SER A 63 2.12 11.58 14.34
CA SER A 63 1.59 12.92 13.99
C SER A 63 0.18 12.89 13.36
N LEU A 64 -0.20 11.80 12.67
CA LEU A 64 -1.47 11.69 11.95
C LEU A 64 -2.25 10.46 12.42
N PRO A 65 -2.82 10.48 13.63
CA PRO A 65 -3.31 9.27 14.26
C PRO A 65 -4.51 8.64 13.53
N LYS A 66 -5.28 9.42 12.77
CA LYS A 66 -6.49 8.94 12.10
C LYS A 66 -6.22 8.07 10.87
N LEU A 67 -5.02 8.12 10.30
CA LEU A 67 -4.67 7.30 9.14
C LEU A 67 -4.77 5.80 9.48
N PRO A 68 -5.16 4.94 8.53
CA PRO A 68 -5.40 3.53 8.82
C PRO A 68 -4.18 2.81 9.43
N LEU A 69 -2.99 2.98 8.82
CA LEU A 69 -1.74 2.43 9.36
C LEU A 69 -1.41 3.00 10.73
N SER A 70 -1.55 4.31 10.93
CA SER A 70 -1.28 4.94 12.23
C SER A 70 -2.21 4.41 13.31
N ARG A 71 -3.50 4.21 13.01
CA ARG A 71 -4.49 3.64 13.94
C ARG A 71 -4.15 2.20 14.31
N HIS A 72 -3.79 1.40 13.31
CA HIS A 72 -3.36 0.02 13.51
C HIS A 72 -2.13 -0.08 14.43
N LEU A 73 -1.12 0.77 14.21
CA LEU A 73 0.09 0.82 15.04
C LEU A 73 -0.10 1.36 16.47
N ARG A 74 -1.33 1.73 16.87
CA ARG A 74 -1.66 2.07 18.26
C ARG A 74 -2.43 0.97 18.99
N LEU A 75 -2.75 -0.12 18.31
CA LEU A 75 -3.30 -1.30 18.96
C LEU A 75 -2.27 -1.88 19.94
N PRO A 76 -2.70 -2.55 21.03
CA PRO A 76 -1.78 -3.16 21.97
C PRO A 76 -0.76 -4.06 21.27
N ASN A 77 0.52 -3.87 21.59
CA ASN A 77 1.65 -4.62 21.00
C ASN A 77 1.88 -4.43 19.49
N HIS A 78 1.23 -3.46 18.83
CA HIS A 78 1.50 -3.16 17.43
C HIS A 78 2.47 -1.98 17.36
N SER A 79 3.64 -2.18 16.75
CA SER A 79 4.65 -1.14 16.54
C SER A 79 5.35 -1.38 15.18
N PHE A 80 6.16 -0.43 14.73
CA PHE A 80 6.95 -0.61 13.50
C PHE A 80 7.99 -1.74 13.60
N GLU A 81 8.39 -2.14 14.81
CA GLU A 81 9.30 -3.28 15.00
C GLU A 81 8.62 -4.59 14.59
N ASN A 82 7.29 -4.61 14.62
CA ASN A 82 6.47 -5.75 14.24
C ASN A 82 5.98 -5.66 12.78
N ILE A 83 6.54 -4.76 11.97
CA ILE A 83 6.19 -4.62 10.56
C ILE A 83 7.32 -5.17 9.69
N SER A 84 7.01 -6.22 8.93
CA SER A 84 7.85 -6.70 7.84
C SER A 84 7.52 -5.95 6.54
N VAL A 85 8.54 -5.66 5.74
CA VAL A 85 8.39 -4.92 4.49
C VAL A 85 8.81 -5.78 3.31
N THR A 86 8.00 -5.78 2.26
CA THR A 86 8.38 -6.37 0.97
C THR A 86 8.13 -5.37 -0.16
N LEU A 87 9.13 -5.13 -1.00
CA LEU A 87 8.97 -4.35 -2.22
C LEU A 87 8.53 -5.31 -3.32
N LEU A 88 7.38 -5.05 -3.94
CA LEU A 88 6.78 -5.96 -4.90
C LEU A 88 7.27 -5.68 -6.31
N GLN A 89 7.14 -4.43 -6.76
CA GLN A 89 7.37 -4.10 -8.17
C GLN A 89 7.69 -2.62 -8.33
N SER A 90 8.54 -2.29 -9.30
CA SER A 90 8.91 -0.93 -9.69
C SER A 90 8.84 -0.73 -11.21
N GLY A 91 9.53 0.29 -11.75
CA GLY A 91 9.73 0.44 -13.19
C GLY A 91 8.52 0.92 -14.00
N PHE A 92 7.47 1.42 -13.34
CA PHE A 92 6.26 1.90 -14.04
C PHE A 92 6.54 3.09 -14.95
N SER A 93 5.98 3.08 -16.16
CA SER A 93 6.20 4.14 -17.16
C SER A 93 5.54 5.45 -16.75
N ASN A 94 4.46 5.38 -15.98
CA ASN A 94 3.73 6.55 -15.52
C ASN A 94 2.97 6.28 -14.21
N ARG A 95 2.46 7.37 -13.62
CA ARG A 95 1.69 7.33 -12.38
C ARG A 95 0.44 6.45 -12.47
N ARG A 96 -0.27 6.48 -13.60
CA ARG A 96 -1.51 5.71 -13.80
C ARG A 96 -1.24 4.21 -13.72
N GLU A 97 -0.19 3.74 -14.37
CA GLU A 97 0.21 2.34 -14.34
C GLU A 97 0.51 1.87 -12.90
N ARG A 98 1.25 2.69 -12.14
CA ARG A 98 1.51 2.42 -10.72
C ARG A 98 0.23 2.39 -9.89
N GLU A 99 -0.68 3.36 -10.07
CA GLU A 99 -1.97 3.40 -9.36
C GLU A 99 -2.87 2.19 -9.68
N GLN A 100 -2.93 1.79 -10.96
CA GLN A 100 -3.64 0.58 -11.37
C GLN A 100 -3.01 -0.68 -10.77
N ARG A 101 -1.68 -0.72 -10.67
CA ARG A 101 -0.97 -1.85 -10.07
C ARG A 101 -1.17 -1.93 -8.56
N GLU A 102 -1.20 -0.80 -7.85
CA GLU A 102 -1.57 -0.75 -6.44
C GLU A 102 -2.97 -1.36 -6.22
N ALA A 103 -3.96 -0.92 -7.00
CA ALA A 103 -5.33 -1.43 -6.91
C ALA A 103 -5.41 -2.94 -7.20
N TYR A 104 -4.67 -3.41 -8.21
CA TYR A 104 -4.53 -4.84 -8.50
C TYR A 104 -4.02 -5.64 -7.29
N PHE A 105 -2.96 -5.17 -6.63
CA PHE A 105 -2.41 -5.86 -5.46
C PHE A 105 -3.33 -5.76 -4.24
N ILE A 106 -4.01 -4.63 -4.00
CA ILE A 106 -5.03 -4.50 -2.95
C ILE A 106 -6.11 -5.58 -3.12
N PHE A 107 -6.59 -5.75 -4.34
CA PHE A 107 -7.59 -6.78 -4.67
C PHE A 107 -7.04 -8.19 -4.48
N LYS A 108 -5.87 -8.50 -5.06
CA LYS A 108 -5.29 -9.85 -5.03
C LYS A 108 -4.87 -10.31 -3.64
N PHE A 109 -4.28 -9.44 -2.83
CA PHE A 109 -3.94 -9.74 -1.43
C PHE A 109 -5.16 -9.65 -0.48
N ARG A 110 -6.33 -9.24 -0.98
CA ARG A 110 -7.57 -9.03 -0.20
C ARG A 110 -7.42 -8.04 0.97
N THR A 111 -6.51 -7.07 0.84
CA THR A 111 -6.21 -6.12 1.93
C THR A 111 -7.28 -5.06 2.17
N LEU A 112 -8.23 -4.89 1.24
CA LEU A 112 -9.39 -4.03 1.46
C LEU A 112 -10.38 -4.62 2.47
N VAL A 113 -10.50 -5.96 2.52
CA VAL A 113 -11.47 -6.65 3.38
C VAL A 113 -10.82 -7.10 4.69
N ALA A 114 -9.57 -7.59 4.64
CA ALA A 114 -8.89 -8.19 5.78
C ALA A 114 -7.58 -7.47 6.17
N GLY A 115 -7.21 -6.39 5.47
CA GLY A 115 -5.97 -5.66 5.69
C GLY A 115 -6.15 -4.35 6.47
N ILE A 116 -5.08 -3.55 6.47
CA ILE A 116 -4.98 -2.30 7.22
C ILE A 116 -5.59 -1.13 6.45
N LYS A 117 -5.61 -1.19 5.12
CA LYS A 117 -6.04 -0.08 4.26
C LYS A 117 -7.57 -0.06 4.09
N GLU A 118 -8.15 1.13 4.08
CA GLU A 118 -9.62 1.32 4.07
C GLU A 118 -10.18 1.74 2.69
N ASP A 119 -9.33 1.87 1.66
CA ASP A 119 -9.72 2.29 0.31
C ASP A 119 -9.11 1.37 -0.77
N PRO A 120 -9.75 1.21 -1.95
CA PRO A 120 -9.31 0.29 -3.00
C PRO A 120 -8.06 0.76 -3.77
N GLY A 121 -7.49 1.91 -3.45
CA GLY A 121 -6.44 2.57 -4.22
C GLY A 121 -6.97 3.87 -4.83
N LYS A 122 -6.09 4.87 -4.97
CA LYS A 122 -6.43 6.13 -5.60
C LYS A 122 -6.11 6.07 -7.08
N LEU A 123 -7.12 5.84 -7.92
CA LEU A 123 -7.00 6.01 -9.36
C LEU A 123 -7.22 7.49 -9.69
N SER A 124 -6.13 8.24 -9.85
CA SER A 124 -6.19 9.68 -10.13
C SER A 124 -6.92 10.00 -11.43
N CYS A 125 -6.91 9.08 -12.41
CA CYS A 125 -7.63 9.21 -13.66
C CYS A 125 -9.16 9.07 -13.55
N LEU A 126 -9.69 8.58 -12.43
CA LEU A 126 -11.15 8.44 -12.22
C LEU A 126 -11.77 9.63 -11.47
N ARG A 127 -10.97 10.67 -11.17
CA ARG A 127 -11.49 11.91 -10.59
C ARG A 127 -11.78 12.91 -11.71
N GLU A 128 -13.01 12.83 -12.24
CA GLU A 128 -13.82 13.92 -12.82
C GLU A 128 -15.06 13.35 -13.56
N VAL A 129 -15.90 12.57 -12.87
CA VAL A 129 -17.30 12.34 -13.27
C VAL A 129 -18.18 12.41 -12.03
N SER A 130 -18.20 13.56 -11.38
CA SER A 130 -19.15 13.83 -10.31
C SER A 130 -19.21 15.33 -10.02
N GLN A 131 -19.87 16.07 -10.92
CA GLN A 131 -20.73 17.24 -10.67
C GLN A 131 -21.00 17.97 -12.00
N GLU A 132 -21.91 17.44 -12.83
CA GLU A 132 -22.76 18.27 -13.69
C GLU A 132 -24.20 17.77 -13.48
N GLU A 133 -24.84 18.46 -12.53
CA GLU A 133 -26.26 18.82 -12.46
C GLU A 133 -27.32 17.73 -12.74
N ILE A 134 -27.68 17.02 -11.67
CA ILE A 134 -29.10 16.72 -11.40
C ILE A 134 -29.67 17.94 -10.67
N GLY A 135 -30.47 18.72 -11.39
CA GLY A 135 -31.33 19.81 -10.90
C GLY A 135 -31.86 20.55 -12.12
N ASP A 136 -33.15 20.70 -12.39
CA ASP A 136 -34.35 20.38 -11.64
C ASP A 136 -35.50 20.22 -12.66
N LYS A 137 -36.52 19.43 -12.30
CA LYS A 137 -37.83 19.47 -12.97
C LYS A 137 -38.66 20.50 -12.21
N ASP A 138 -39.11 21.55 -12.89
CA ASP A 138 -40.50 22.02 -12.97
C ASP A 138 -40.59 23.32 -13.80
#